data_AF-A0A6C0EXQ3-F1
#
_entry.id   AF-A0A6C0EXQ3-F1
#
_cell.length_a   1.000
_cell.length_b   1.000
_cell.length_c   1.000
_cell.angle_alpha   90.00
_cell.angle_beta   90.00
_cell.angle_gamma   90.00
#
_symmetry.space_group_name_H-M   'P 1'
#
loop_
_entity.id
_entity.type
_entity.pdbx_description
1 polymer ?
#
loop_
_entity_poly.entity_id
_entity_poly.type
_entity_poly.pdbx_seq_one_letter_code
_entity_poly.pdbx_strand_id
1 'polypeptide(L)'
;MSDRICPCCNYEFNYPSRLKKHFETVIHCRKTSDEIKEFFTNINQIVVSIKCITCNKEFSRKDSLNRHLRTSKSCINKNLNINSSNTNIQEIPNSIPNQILNNNNTTNNTINNNTINNTTNITNNTINIQHINPFGFEDVRTIPIDEMKTILITGQEAGFKIIKTIYNKIENKNFYKPNMSRPEIACLNTDFNLTIYRSKEFCDALFDRCIAFLHHMLYLCKNEYSKSSIKSIYDNIEFIETTMRTEIYDKQLQNIIESEFRNNNVDNKDRIINFIKGIKNNNDNKEQSTTLMNNVLSLENESAREYCISITDDELNRVLGDPKVILGLNKREFIEDFKYNRFEDTRFYKFWEDRIKNETSYINKCKTATIGDMKMIKDKATKVELMLNVIRLRADHLKPDELIDLDVDGFQIIEIEGNDVDSDDVDAANLEDLEDFTAF
;
A
#
# COMPACT_ATOMS: atom_id res chain seq x y z
N MET A 1 9.27 21.96 17.30
CA MET A 1 8.73 22.34 15.97
C MET A 1 8.51 23.85 15.93
N SER A 2 9.58 24.64 16.11
CA SER A 2 9.53 26.12 16.05
C SER A 2 10.71 26.72 15.27
N ASP A 3 11.69 25.89 14.87
CA ASP A 3 12.92 26.26 14.15
C ASP A 3 12.72 26.46 12.64
N ARG A 4 11.48 26.29 12.17
CA ARG A 4 11.11 26.26 10.75
C ARG A 4 9.89 27.09 10.41
N ILE A 5 9.25 27.73 11.38
CA ILE A 5 8.07 28.57 11.14
C ILE A 5 8.48 30.03 11.32
N CYS A 6 8.16 30.87 10.33
CA CYS A 6 8.37 32.31 10.47
C CYS A 6 7.31 32.89 11.43
N PRO A 7 7.70 33.58 12.52
CA PRO A 7 6.74 34.17 13.44
C PRO A 7 6.00 35.38 12.86
N CYS A 8 6.50 35.97 11.76
CA CYS A 8 5.91 37.16 11.13
C CYS A 8 4.82 36.81 10.12
N CYS A 9 4.97 35.72 9.37
CA CYS A 9 4.03 35.32 8.31
C CYS A 9 3.44 33.91 8.48
N ASN A 10 3.81 33.22 9.56
CA ASN A 10 3.41 31.86 9.91
C ASN A 10 3.68 30.80 8.82
N TYR A 11 4.54 31.12 7.84
CA TYR A 11 4.92 30.21 6.77
C TYR A 11 5.95 29.19 7.29
N GLU A 12 5.69 27.92 7.04
CA GLU A 12 6.57 26.81 7.41
C GLU A 12 7.58 26.52 6.29
N PHE A 13 8.86 26.41 6.65
CA PHE A 13 9.97 26.16 5.74
C PHE A 13 10.50 24.74 5.92
N ASN A 14 10.86 24.10 4.81
CA ASN A 14 11.45 22.76 4.85
C ASN A 14 12.79 22.69 5.62
N TYR A 15 13.53 23.80 5.69
CA TYR A 15 14.84 23.87 6.34
C TYR A 15 15.04 25.18 7.12
N PRO A 16 15.69 25.16 8.30
CA PRO A 16 16.06 26.37 9.05
C PRO A 16 16.90 27.37 8.25
N SER A 17 17.73 26.88 7.32
CA SER A 17 18.52 27.72 6.42
C SER A 17 17.67 28.54 5.44
N ARG A 18 16.50 28.01 5.03
CA ARG A 18 15.53 28.73 4.19
C ARG A 18 14.79 29.79 4.99
N LEU A 19 14.43 29.49 6.23
CA LEU A 19 13.87 30.48 7.17
C LEU A 19 14.87 31.61 7.46
N LYS A 20 16.16 31.27 7.63
CA LYS A 20 17.22 32.27 7.79
C LYS A 20 17.31 33.19 6.57
N LYS A 21 17.35 32.63 5.36
CA LYS A 21 17.36 33.41 4.12
C LYS A 21 16.11 34.28 4.00
N HIS A 22 14.95 33.77 4.40
CA HIS A 22 13.71 34.53 4.44
C HIS A 22 13.80 35.77 5.35
N PHE A 23 14.40 35.65 6.55
CA PHE A 23 14.68 36.81 7.42
C PHE A 23 15.70 37.80 6.83
N GLU A 24 16.57 37.38 5.92
CA GLU A 24 17.54 38.28 5.30
C GLU A 24 16.95 39.03 4.10
N THR A 25 16.06 38.39 3.33
CA THR A 25 15.65 38.87 2.01
C THR A 25 14.23 39.45 1.94
N VAL A 26 13.31 39.01 2.80
CA VAL A 26 11.89 39.37 2.67
C VAL A 26 11.59 40.62 3.49
N ILE A 27 11.19 41.71 2.81
CA ILE A 27 11.02 43.06 3.40
C ILE A 27 10.15 43.05 4.68
N HIS A 28 9.01 42.35 4.65
CA HIS A 28 8.04 42.31 5.75
C HIS A 28 8.37 41.28 6.85
N CYS A 29 9.44 40.51 6.69
CA CYS A 29 9.94 39.54 7.68
C CYS A 29 11.42 39.77 7.98
N ARG A 30 11.98 40.89 7.54
CA ARG A 30 13.41 41.14 7.58
C ARG A 30 13.86 41.33 9.01
N LYS A 31 14.94 40.64 9.40
CA LYS A 31 15.59 40.77 10.71
C LYS A 31 17.05 41.14 10.53
N THR A 32 17.60 41.80 11.54
CA THR A 32 19.03 42.06 11.62
C THR A 32 19.80 40.78 11.92
N SER A 33 21.10 40.78 11.61
CA SER A 33 21.97 39.63 11.84
C SER A 33 22.00 39.16 13.30
N ASP A 34 21.82 40.08 14.25
CA ASP A 34 21.83 39.74 15.68
C ASP A 34 20.48 39.18 16.14
N GLU A 35 19.36 39.73 15.66
CA GLU A 35 18.02 39.15 15.89
C GLU A 35 17.88 37.74 15.31
N ILE A 36 18.49 37.48 14.15
CA ILE A 36 18.53 36.13 13.56
C ILE A 36 19.31 35.17 14.45
N LYS A 37 20.48 35.57 14.95
CA LYS A 37 21.28 34.74 15.87
C LYS A 37 20.53 34.47 17.16
N GLU A 38 19.91 35.49 17.75
CA GLU A 38 19.14 35.37 18.97
C GLU A 38 17.95 34.41 18.79
N PHE A 39 17.21 34.53 17.69
CA PHE A 39 16.09 33.64 17.35
C PHE A 39 16.53 32.16 17.32
N PHE A 40 17.59 31.84 16.58
CA PHE A 40 18.06 30.45 16.50
C PHE A 40 18.77 29.97 17.78
N THR A 41 19.29 30.87 18.61
CA THR A 41 19.90 30.51 19.91
C THR A 41 18.84 30.19 20.95
N ASN A 42 17.77 30.96 21.01
CA ASN A 42 16.64 30.75 21.93
C ASN A 42 15.89 29.44 21.64
N ILE A 43 15.77 29.07 20.36
CA ILE A 43 15.21 27.78 19.95
C ILE A 43 16.07 26.60 20.43
N ASN A 44 17.40 26.76 20.44
CA ASN A 44 18.31 25.73 20.94
C ASN A 44 18.33 25.64 22.48
N GLN A 45 17.94 26.70 23.20
CA GLN A 45 17.79 26.67 24.66
C GLN A 45 16.46 26.03 25.13
N ILE A 46 15.41 26.05 24.30
CA ILE A 46 14.14 25.35 24.58
C ILE A 46 14.32 23.81 24.50
N VAL A 47 15.42 23.33 23.92
CA VAL A 47 15.80 21.92 23.99
C VAL A 47 16.30 21.61 25.42
N VAL A 48 15.38 21.15 26.27
CA VAL A 48 15.63 20.64 27.61
C VAL A 48 16.91 19.80 27.62
N SER A 49 17.88 20.16 28.48
CA SER A 49 19.12 19.42 28.66
C SER A 49 18.79 17.94 28.90
N ILE A 50 19.20 17.06 27.99
CA ILE A 50 18.85 15.64 28.08
C ILE A 50 19.93 14.97 28.92
N LYS A 51 19.58 14.52 30.12
CA LYS A 51 20.53 13.89 31.06
C LYS A 51 20.47 12.37 30.95
N CYS A 52 21.61 11.70 31.05
CA CYS A 52 21.64 10.24 31.18
C CYS A 52 21.13 9.85 32.57
N ILE A 53 20.09 9.02 32.65
CA ILE A 53 19.53 8.58 33.94
C ILE A 53 20.52 7.79 34.81
N THR A 54 21.52 7.15 34.19
CA THR A 54 22.46 6.27 34.89
C THR A 54 23.67 7.03 35.46
N CYS A 55 24.09 8.13 34.82
CA CYS A 55 25.27 8.88 35.27
C CYS A 55 25.05 10.40 35.41
N ASN A 56 23.82 10.87 35.23
CA ASN A 56 23.40 12.28 35.25
C ASN A 56 24.19 13.24 34.34
N LYS A 57 24.96 12.70 33.39
CA LYS A 57 25.71 13.51 32.43
C LYS A 57 24.74 14.21 31.47
N GLU A 58 24.93 15.51 31.29
CA GLU A 58 24.08 16.34 30.43
C GLU A 58 24.52 16.29 28.97
N PHE A 59 23.55 16.26 28.06
CA PHE A 59 23.79 16.25 26.62
C PHE A 59 22.91 17.31 25.96
N SER A 60 23.50 18.04 25.01
CA SER A 60 22.82 19.04 24.20
C SER A 60 21.98 18.45 23.05
N ARG A 61 22.13 17.15 22.75
CA ARG A 61 21.40 16.46 21.66
C ARG A 61 21.09 15.00 22.00
N LYS A 62 19.94 14.51 21.51
CA LYS A 62 19.47 13.13 21.71
C LYS A 62 20.45 12.08 21.14
N ASP A 63 21.06 12.35 19.99
CA ASP A 63 22.04 11.43 19.38
C ASP A 63 23.30 11.25 20.24
N SER A 64 23.72 12.32 20.92
CA SER A 64 24.89 12.29 21.80
C SER A 64 24.61 11.45 23.04
N LEU A 65 23.39 11.52 23.59
CA LEU A 65 22.93 10.63 24.66
C LEU A 65 22.83 9.17 24.17
N ASN A 66 22.22 8.92 23.01
CA ASN A 66 22.08 7.57 22.46
C ASN A 66 23.44 6.91 22.21
N ARG A 67 24.40 7.67 21.70
CA ARG A 67 25.79 7.20 21.56
C ARG A 67 26.38 6.90 22.93
N HIS A 68 26.18 7.77 23.92
CA HIS A 68 26.66 7.56 25.28
C HIS A 68 26.10 6.28 25.94
N LEU A 69 24.80 6.01 25.78
CA LEU A 69 24.15 4.78 26.28
C LEU A 69 24.68 3.50 25.62
N ARG A 70 25.18 3.60 24.38
CA ARG A 70 25.74 2.46 23.64
C ARG A 70 27.22 2.21 23.91
N THR A 71 27.98 3.26 24.26
CA THR A 71 29.45 3.17 24.33
C THR A 71 30.02 3.30 25.74
N SER A 72 29.29 3.88 26.69
CA SER A 72 29.80 4.05 28.05
C SER A 72 29.61 2.77 28.87
N LYS A 73 30.71 2.08 29.21
CA LYS A 73 30.70 0.81 29.96
C LYS A 73 29.85 0.82 31.24
N SER A 74 29.66 1.97 31.89
CA SER A 74 28.84 2.10 33.11
C SER A 74 27.34 2.35 32.84
N CYS A 75 26.93 2.60 31.60
CA CYS A 75 25.57 2.99 31.22
C CYS A 75 24.98 2.09 30.11
N ILE A 76 25.61 0.94 29.80
CA ILE A 76 25.11 -0.05 28.83
C ILE A 76 23.92 -0.78 29.45
N ASN A 77 22.71 -0.45 29.00
CA ASN A 77 21.51 -1.23 29.31
C ASN A 77 21.47 -2.49 28.44
N LYS A 78 21.63 -3.67 29.05
CA LYS A 78 21.23 -4.95 28.45
C LYS A 78 19.72 -5.10 28.63
N ASN A 79 18.99 -4.90 27.54
CA ASN A 79 17.56 -5.20 27.32
C ASN A 79 16.56 -4.60 28.31
N LEU A 80 15.70 -3.71 27.81
CA LEU A 80 14.26 -3.79 28.07
C LEU A 80 13.47 -3.00 27.02
N ASN A 81 12.51 -3.74 26.48
CA ASN A 81 11.40 -3.34 25.63
C ASN A 81 10.34 -2.70 26.55
N ILE A 82 10.02 -1.42 26.44
CA ILE A 82 8.82 -0.83 27.08
C ILE A 82 8.23 0.25 26.18
N ASN A 83 7.01 -0.05 25.71
CA ASN A 83 5.99 0.92 25.34
C ASN A 83 5.76 1.89 26.50
N SER A 84 5.84 3.20 26.26
CA SER A 84 5.29 4.20 27.17
C SER A 84 4.11 4.91 26.52
N SER A 85 2.91 4.50 26.91
CA SER A 85 1.87 5.46 27.28
C SER A 85 1.58 5.27 28.76
N ASN A 86 1.48 6.39 29.46
CA ASN A 86 1.23 6.52 30.90
C ASN A 86 -0.04 5.78 31.34
N THR A 87 -0.03 5.23 32.56
CA THR A 87 -0.84 5.71 33.71
C THR A 87 -0.53 4.93 34.99
N ASN A 88 -0.51 5.64 36.12
CA ASN A 88 -0.38 5.16 37.50
C ASN A 88 -1.53 4.20 37.91
N ILE A 89 -1.27 3.29 38.89
CA ILE A 89 -1.85 3.30 40.26
C ILE A 89 -1.50 1.98 41.01
N GLN A 90 -0.91 2.17 42.21
CA GLN A 90 -0.96 1.49 43.52
C GLN A 90 -1.08 -0.05 43.70
N GLU A 91 -0.35 -0.46 44.75
CA GLU A 91 -0.18 -1.78 45.37
C GLU A 91 -1.43 -2.35 46.06
N ILE A 92 -1.53 -3.69 46.13
CA ILE A 92 -1.59 -4.55 47.35
C ILE A 92 -2.01 -6.01 46.94
N PRO A 93 -1.53 -7.08 47.60
CA PRO A 93 -1.49 -8.46 47.06
C PRO A 93 -2.58 -9.40 47.64
N ASN A 94 -2.87 -10.54 46.97
CA ASN A 94 -3.15 -11.84 47.62
C ASN A 94 -3.35 -13.06 46.66
N SER A 95 -2.71 -14.17 47.06
CA SER A 95 -2.93 -15.63 46.89
C SER A 95 -3.97 -16.26 45.91
N ILE A 96 -3.47 -17.10 44.97
CA ILE A 96 -3.68 -18.58 44.67
C ILE A 96 -5.13 -19.18 44.75
N PRO A 97 -5.55 -20.27 44.01
CA PRO A 97 -5.08 -20.96 42.77
C PRO A 97 -6.16 -21.17 41.66
N ASN A 98 -5.69 -21.58 40.48
CA ASN A 98 -6.47 -22.18 39.38
C ASN A 98 -7.21 -23.47 39.76
N GLN A 99 -8.47 -23.60 39.31
CA GLN A 99 -9.13 -24.86 38.99
C GLN A 99 -9.65 -24.87 37.56
N ILE A 100 -9.44 -26.02 36.93
CA ILE A 100 -9.77 -26.47 35.58
C ILE A 100 -11.29 -26.67 35.44
N LEU A 101 -11.89 -26.20 34.34
CA LEU A 101 -12.83 -27.01 33.53
C LEU A 101 -13.17 -26.37 32.17
N ASN A 102 -12.87 -27.11 31.10
CA ASN A 102 -13.58 -27.36 29.82
C ASN A 102 -14.94 -26.65 29.63
N ASN A 103 -15.40 -26.24 28.43
CA ASN A 103 -15.25 -26.85 27.10
C ASN A 103 -15.96 -25.94 26.06
N ASN A 104 -15.50 -25.96 24.79
CA ASN A 104 -16.28 -26.13 23.54
C ASN A 104 -15.68 -25.41 22.33
N ASN A 105 -14.90 -26.18 21.57
CA ASN A 105 -14.86 -26.35 20.11
C ASN A 105 -15.15 -25.14 19.20
N THR A 106 -14.07 -24.56 18.66
CA THR A 106 -14.05 -23.98 17.31
C THR A 106 -12.92 -24.65 16.52
N THR A 107 -13.30 -25.30 15.42
CA THR A 107 -12.43 -25.90 14.41
C THR A 107 -11.50 -24.86 13.80
N ASN A 108 -10.24 -24.87 14.24
CA ASN A 108 -9.13 -24.20 13.56
C ASN A 108 -8.42 -25.19 12.66
N ASN A 109 -8.40 -24.90 11.35
CA ASN A 109 -7.48 -25.51 10.40
C ASN A 109 -6.05 -25.28 10.89
N THR A 110 -5.44 -26.34 11.41
CA THR A 110 -4.06 -26.34 11.86
C THR A 110 -3.18 -26.40 10.62
N ILE A 111 -2.57 -25.27 10.28
CA ILE A 111 -1.43 -25.25 9.37
C ILE A 111 -0.31 -26.01 10.09
N ASN A 112 0.02 -27.20 9.59
CA ASN A 112 1.15 -27.98 10.03
C ASN A 112 2.44 -27.21 9.72
N ASN A 113 2.89 -26.39 10.66
CA ASN A 113 4.30 -26.02 10.73
C ASN A 113 5.07 -27.26 11.14
N ASN A 114 5.56 -28.01 10.15
CA ASN A 114 6.57 -29.04 10.38
C ASN A 114 7.87 -28.35 10.81
N THR A 115 7.99 -28.12 12.13
CA THR A 115 9.26 -27.93 12.80
C THR A 115 9.99 -29.28 12.78
N ILE A 116 10.82 -29.50 11.76
CA ILE A 116 11.72 -30.66 11.72
C ILE A 116 12.83 -30.40 12.74
N ASN A 117 12.61 -30.85 13.97
CA ASN A 117 13.68 -31.06 14.95
C ASN A 117 14.36 -32.40 14.62
N ASN A 118 15.27 -32.41 13.65
CA ASN A 118 16.19 -33.54 13.48
C ASN A 118 17.40 -33.33 14.39
N THR A 119 17.29 -33.86 15.62
CA THR A 119 18.45 -34.15 16.46
C THR A 119 19.11 -35.42 15.91
N THR A 120 19.92 -35.27 14.87
CA THR A 120 20.91 -36.27 14.47
C THR A 120 22.25 -35.58 14.40
N ASN A 121 23.10 -35.84 15.40
CA ASN A 121 24.53 -35.51 15.36
C ASN A 121 25.18 -36.33 14.24
N ILE A 122 25.11 -35.82 13.02
CA ILE A 122 25.93 -36.24 11.90
C ILE A 122 26.98 -35.15 11.77
N THR A 123 28.22 -35.45 12.16
CA THR A 123 29.40 -34.63 11.86
C THR A 123 29.69 -34.69 10.36
N ASN A 124 28.86 -34.05 9.55
CA ASN A 124 29.22 -33.64 8.22
C ASN A 124 29.61 -32.17 8.33
N ASN A 125 30.74 -31.78 7.75
CA ASN A 125 31.06 -30.38 7.44
C ASN A 125 30.08 -29.87 6.37
N THR A 126 28.78 -29.87 6.67
CA THR A 126 27.76 -29.26 5.83
C THR A 126 27.98 -27.77 5.97
N ILE A 127 28.65 -27.16 4.99
CA ILE A 127 28.69 -25.71 4.85
C ILE A 127 27.22 -25.29 4.79
N ASN A 128 26.71 -24.72 5.88
CA ASN A 128 25.37 -24.17 5.96
C ASN A 128 25.36 -22.94 5.05
N ILE A 129 25.08 -23.15 3.77
CA ILE A 129 25.04 -22.10 2.77
C ILE A 129 23.81 -21.27 3.10
N GLN A 130 24.05 -20.02 3.48
CA GLN A 130 22.99 -19.07 3.72
C GLN A 130 22.15 -18.91 2.45
N HIS A 131 20.86 -19.24 2.53
CA HIS A 131 19.94 -19.11 1.41
C HIS A 131 19.82 -17.64 0.96
N ILE A 132 19.67 -17.44 -0.35
CA ILE A 132 19.44 -16.15 -0.98
C ILE A 132 18.25 -16.28 -1.92
N ASN A 133 17.24 -15.43 -1.73
CA ASN A 133 16.08 -15.37 -2.62
C ASN A 133 16.53 -14.75 -3.95
N PRO A 134 16.19 -15.35 -5.11
CA PRO A 134 16.37 -14.70 -6.40
C PRO A 134 15.71 -13.33 -6.45
N PHE A 135 16.28 -12.42 -7.24
CA PHE A 135 15.72 -11.09 -7.45
C PHE A 135 14.31 -11.18 -8.05
N GLY A 136 13.34 -10.57 -7.37
CA GLY A 136 11.93 -10.65 -7.72
C GLY A 136 11.17 -11.79 -7.06
N PHE A 137 11.83 -12.62 -6.25
CA PHE A 137 11.25 -13.75 -5.50
C PHE A 137 11.42 -13.58 -3.99
N GLU A 138 11.54 -12.35 -3.52
CA GLU A 138 11.57 -12.02 -2.10
C GLU A 138 10.21 -12.33 -1.45
N ASP A 139 10.20 -13.15 -0.40
CA ASP A 139 8.95 -13.58 0.24
C ASP A 139 8.42 -12.54 1.24
N VAL A 140 7.34 -11.85 0.87
CA VAL A 140 6.68 -10.85 1.72
C VAL A 140 6.09 -11.44 3.01
N ARG A 141 5.75 -12.74 3.05
CA ARG A 141 5.18 -13.41 4.25
C ARG A 141 6.13 -13.45 5.42
N THR A 142 7.40 -13.17 5.18
CA THR A 142 8.41 -13.02 6.22
C THR A 142 8.21 -11.74 7.05
N ILE A 143 7.37 -10.80 6.58
CA ILE A 143 7.00 -9.57 7.29
C ILE A 143 5.76 -9.85 8.17
N PRO A 144 5.73 -9.46 9.46
CA PRO A 144 4.54 -9.60 10.29
C PRO A 144 3.34 -8.82 9.74
N ILE A 145 2.12 -9.35 9.90
CA ILE A 145 0.87 -8.71 9.44
C ILE A 145 0.73 -7.28 9.98
N ASP A 146 1.06 -7.01 11.24
CA ASP A 146 0.97 -5.66 11.81
C ASP A 146 1.93 -4.66 11.14
N GLU A 147 3.13 -5.13 10.77
CA GLU A 147 4.08 -4.31 10.01
C GLU A 147 3.58 -4.10 8.58
N MET A 148 3.00 -5.13 7.95
CA MET A 148 2.38 -5.00 6.63
C MET A 148 1.28 -3.94 6.63
N LYS A 149 0.38 -4.01 7.61
CA LYS A 149 -0.70 -3.04 7.78
C LYS A 149 -0.17 -1.62 7.94
N THR A 150 0.89 -1.46 8.75
CA THR A 150 1.55 -0.17 8.96
C THR A 150 2.14 0.37 7.65
N ILE A 151 2.76 -0.46 6.82
CA ILE A 151 3.31 -0.04 5.52
C ILE A 151 2.17 0.40 4.59
N LEU A 152 1.13 -0.42 4.42
CA LEU A 152 0.02 -0.19 3.49
C LEU A 152 -0.71 1.14 3.76
N ILE A 153 -0.91 1.51 5.02
CA ILE A 153 -1.63 2.75 5.39
C ILE A 153 -0.76 4.02 5.33
N THR A 154 0.52 3.92 4.99
CA THR A 154 1.43 5.08 5.00
C THR A 154 1.42 5.90 3.72
N GLY A 155 0.46 5.65 2.84
CA GLY A 155 0.26 6.44 1.63
C GLY A 155 1.44 6.30 0.67
N GLN A 156 1.91 7.42 0.15
CA GLN A 156 2.99 7.50 -0.84
C GLN A 156 4.33 6.92 -0.35
N GLU A 157 4.56 6.90 0.96
CA GLU A 157 5.78 6.37 1.57
C GLU A 157 5.81 4.83 1.61
N ALA A 158 4.70 4.15 1.28
CA ALA A 158 4.61 2.70 1.34
C ALA A 158 5.66 2.02 0.46
N GLY A 159 5.87 2.53 -0.76
CA GLY A 159 6.85 1.96 -1.70
C GLY A 159 8.31 2.03 -1.20
N PHE A 160 8.67 3.10 -0.51
CA PHE A 160 10.00 3.20 0.10
C PHE A 160 10.16 2.29 1.32
N LYS A 161 9.13 2.24 2.17
CA LYS A 161 9.17 1.45 3.40
C LYS A 161 9.26 -0.04 3.09
N ILE A 162 8.50 -0.53 2.11
CA ILE A 162 8.53 -1.94 1.73
C ILE A 162 9.89 -2.34 1.18
N ILE A 163 10.53 -1.51 0.34
CA ILE A 163 11.89 -1.78 -0.17
C ILE A 163 12.87 -1.89 0.99
N LYS A 164 12.81 -0.95 1.96
CA LYS A 164 13.66 -1.02 3.14
C LYS A 164 13.40 -2.27 3.97
N THR A 165 12.15 -2.60 4.25
CA THR A 165 11.80 -3.76 5.07
C THR A 165 12.23 -5.07 4.40
N ILE A 166 11.95 -5.24 3.10
CA ILE A 166 12.32 -6.44 2.34
C ILE A 166 13.84 -6.56 2.23
N TYR A 167 14.53 -5.52 1.75
CA TYR A 167 15.96 -5.60 1.48
C TYR A 167 16.82 -5.40 2.72
N ASN A 168 16.28 -5.08 3.89
CA ASN A 168 17.04 -5.16 5.15
C ASN A 168 17.32 -6.62 5.56
N LYS A 169 16.57 -7.57 5.00
CA LYS A 169 16.77 -9.00 5.26
C LYS A 169 17.94 -9.54 4.46
N ILE A 170 18.69 -10.42 5.11
CA ILE A 170 19.99 -10.86 4.63
C ILE A 170 19.85 -11.80 3.43
N GLU A 171 18.78 -12.60 3.39
CA GLU A 171 18.35 -13.48 2.30
C GLU A 171 17.91 -12.72 1.05
N ASN A 172 17.54 -11.44 1.15
CA ASN A 172 17.11 -10.60 0.04
C ASN A 172 18.25 -9.74 -0.53
N LYS A 173 19.46 -9.84 0.01
CA LYS A 173 20.66 -9.16 -0.51
C LYS A 173 21.19 -9.87 -1.76
N ASN A 174 20.41 -9.85 -2.83
CA ASN A 174 20.57 -10.69 -4.01
C ASN A 174 21.16 -9.97 -5.24
N PHE A 175 21.68 -8.75 -5.06
CA PHE A 175 22.33 -7.97 -6.11
C PHE A 175 23.59 -7.24 -5.63
N TYR A 176 24.50 -6.95 -6.56
CA TYR A 176 25.73 -6.20 -6.32
C TYR A 176 26.24 -5.55 -7.63
N LYS A 177 27.11 -4.55 -7.54
CA LYS A 177 27.89 -4.00 -8.66
C LYS A 177 29.18 -4.79 -8.88
N PRO A 178 29.34 -5.46 -10.04
CA PRO A 178 30.60 -6.14 -10.38
C PRO A 178 31.78 -5.17 -10.46
N ASN A 179 31.52 -3.96 -10.94
CA ASN A 179 32.46 -2.86 -10.99
C ASN A 179 31.77 -1.59 -10.48
N MET A 180 32.27 -1.03 -9.37
CA MET A 180 31.67 0.15 -8.73
C MET A 180 31.64 1.39 -9.63
N SER A 181 32.56 1.49 -10.59
CA SER A 181 32.65 2.63 -11.52
C SER A 181 31.70 2.50 -12.71
N ARG A 182 31.07 1.35 -12.91
CA ARG A 182 30.18 1.10 -14.05
C ARG A 182 28.71 1.08 -13.64
N PRO A 183 27.79 1.32 -14.59
CA PRO A 183 26.36 1.29 -14.31
C PRO A 183 25.78 -0.13 -14.24
N GLU A 184 26.55 -1.17 -14.53
CA GLU A 184 26.03 -2.54 -14.50
C GLU A 184 25.83 -3.05 -13.07
N ILE A 185 24.71 -3.75 -12.86
CA ILE A 185 24.32 -4.39 -11.60
C ILE A 185 24.07 -5.87 -11.92
N ALA A 186 24.67 -6.76 -11.13
CA ALA A 186 24.46 -8.19 -11.20
C ALA A 186 23.43 -8.62 -10.16
N CYS A 187 22.42 -9.36 -10.60
CA CYS A 187 21.36 -9.90 -9.75
C CYS A 187 21.32 -11.42 -9.85
N LEU A 188 21.04 -12.11 -8.75
CA LEU A 188 20.74 -13.53 -8.74
C LEU A 188 19.37 -13.78 -9.39
N ASN A 189 19.30 -14.65 -10.40
CA ASN A 189 18.04 -15.00 -11.08
C ASN A 189 17.49 -16.36 -10.64
N THR A 190 16.33 -16.73 -11.18
CA THR A 190 15.61 -17.98 -10.86
C THR A 190 16.34 -19.25 -11.24
N ASP A 191 17.27 -19.18 -12.19
CA ASP A 191 18.14 -20.30 -12.57
C ASP A 191 19.38 -20.41 -11.66
N PHE A 192 19.43 -19.62 -10.59
CA PHE A 192 20.57 -19.47 -9.69
C PHE A 192 21.86 -19.07 -10.41
N ASN A 193 21.72 -18.21 -11.42
CA ASN A 193 22.81 -17.58 -12.16
C ASN A 193 22.75 -16.05 -12.02
N LEU A 194 23.75 -15.36 -12.55
CA LEU A 194 23.80 -13.90 -12.54
C LEU A 194 23.21 -13.33 -13.83
N THR A 195 22.23 -12.45 -13.68
CA THR A 195 21.72 -11.60 -14.76
C THR A 195 22.27 -10.19 -14.57
N ILE A 196 22.72 -9.56 -15.66
CA ILE A 196 23.28 -8.21 -15.63
C ILE A 196 22.23 -7.22 -16.13
N TYR A 197 21.92 -6.22 -15.31
CA TYR A 197 21.05 -5.09 -15.63
C TYR A 197 21.87 -3.82 -15.79
N ARG A 198 21.45 -2.92 -16.68
CA ARG A 198 21.87 -1.51 -16.59
C ARG A 198 21.21 -0.87 -15.38
N SER A 199 21.86 0.13 -14.77
CA SER A 199 21.33 0.81 -13.56
C SER A 199 19.87 1.25 -13.72
N LYS A 200 19.50 1.75 -14.92
CA LYS A 200 18.13 2.19 -15.16
C LYS A 200 17.11 1.05 -15.16
N GLU A 201 17.39 0.01 -15.94
CA GLU A 201 16.57 -1.19 -16.04
C GLU A 201 16.43 -1.88 -14.67
N PHE A 202 17.50 -1.91 -13.86
CA PHE A 202 17.45 -2.46 -12.51
C PHE A 202 16.51 -1.67 -11.62
N CYS A 203 16.59 -0.34 -11.62
CA CYS A 203 15.74 0.49 -10.80
C CYS A 203 14.26 0.39 -11.23
N ASP A 204 13.99 0.30 -12.54
CA ASP A 204 12.64 0.08 -13.08
C ASP A 204 12.10 -1.29 -12.60
N ALA A 205 12.90 -2.35 -12.74
CA ALA A 205 12.52 -3.68 -12.29
C ALA A 205 12.29 -3.74 -10.77
N LEU A 206 13.17 -3.12 -9.97
CA LEU A 206 13.03 -3.05 -8.52
C LEU A 206 11.77 -2.30 -8.10
N PHE A 207 11.41 -1.23 -8.83
CA PHE A 207 10.18 -0.49 -8.59
C PHE A 207 8.95 -1.34 -8.92
N ASP A 208 8.92 -2.02 -10.07
CA ASP A 208 7.81 -2.90 -10.43
C ASP A 208 7.65 -4.05 -9.42
N ARG A 209 8.75 -4.58 -8.87
CA ARG A 209 8.71 -5.55 -7.77
C ARG A 209 8.13 -4.96 -6.50
N CYS A 210 8.49 -3.72 -6.17
CA CYS A 210 7.91 -3.01 -5.02
C CYS A 210 6.38 -2.89 -5.12
N ILE A 211 5.85 -2.57 -6.30
CA ILE A 211 4.39 -2.53 -6.53
C ILE A 211 3.77 -3.91 -6.35
N ALA A 212 4.38 -4.95 -6.91
CA ALA A 212 3.92 -6.34 -6.72
C ALA A 212 3.89 -6.75 -5.23
N PHE A 213 4.91 -6.39 -4.45
CA PHE A 213 4.94 -6.67 -3.02
C PHE A 213 3.82 -5.96 -2.26
N LEU A 214 3.49 -4.72 -2.61
CA LEU A 214 2.35 -4.01 -2.01
C LEU A 214 1.02 -4.72 -2.33
N HIS A 215 0.84 -5.20 -3.56
CA HIS A 215 -0.33 -5.98 -3.94
C HIS A 215 -0.43 -7.32 -3.18
N HIS A 216 0.68 -8.04 -3.01
CA HIS A 216 0.72 -9.27 -2.21
C HIS A 216 0.42 -8.99 -0.73
N MET A 217 0.94 -7.90 -0.17
CA MET A 217 0.64 -7.50 1.21
C MET A 217 -0.83 -7.14 1.39
N LEU A 218 -1.43 -6.42 0.43
CA LEU A 218 -2.87 -6.14 0.46
C LEU A 218 -3.68 -7.44 0.40
N TYR A 219 -3.30 -8.39 -0.46
CA TYR A 219 -3.94 -9.71 -0.52
C TYR A 219 -3.86 -10.44 0.82
N LEU A 220 -2.67 -10.50 1.45
CA LEU A 220 -2.48 -11.17 2.73
C LEU A 220 -3.26 -10.50 3.88
N CYS A 221 -3.40 -9.18 3.84
CA CYS A 221 -4.12 -8.41 4.85
C CYS A 221 -5.60 -8.16 4.51
N LYS A 222 -6.15 -8.69 3.41
CA LYS A 222 -7.49 -8.32 2.93
C LYS A 222 -8.60 -8.53 3.97
N ASN A 223 -8.51 -9.60 4.76
CA ASN A 223 -9.50 -9.94 5.78
C ASN A 223 -9.38 -9.06 7.04
N GLU A 224 -8.30 -8.28 7.17
CA GLU A 224 -8.04 -7.34 8.27
C GLU A 224 -8.64 -5.96 8.02
N TYR A 225 -9.17 -5.72 6.83
CA TYR A 225 -9.64 -4.42 6.38
C TYR A 225 -11.11 -4.46 5.99
N SER A 226 -11.81 -3.34 6.19
CA SER A 226 -13.08 -3.12 5.51
C SER A 226 -12.84 -2.96 4.01
N LYS A 227 -13.89 -3.21 3.21
CA LYS A 227 -13.82 -3.03 1.75
C LYS A 227 -13.52 -1.59 1.33
N SER A 228 -14.03 -0.61 2.09
CA SER A 228 -13.68 0.79 1.87
C SER A 228 -12.19 1.06 2.10
N SER A 229 -11.59 0.47 3.14
CA SER A 229 -10.15 0.57 3.38
C SER A 229 -9.32 -0.13 2.30
N ILE A 230 -9.75 -1.31 1.84
CA ILE A 230 -9.10 -2.02 0.72
C ILE A 230 -9.08 -1.12 -0.52
N LYS A 231 -10.22 -0.50 -0.87
CA LYS A 231 -10.31 0.43 -1.99
C LYS A 231 -9.33 1.59 -1.84
N SER A 232 -9.30 2.26 -0.69
CA SER A 232 -8.37 3.37 -0.46
C SER A 232 -6.90 2.96 -0.51
N ILE A 233 -6.55 1.77 -0.03
CA ILE A 233 -5.17 1.24 -0.12
C ILE A 233 -4.82 0.92 -1.57
N TYR A 234 -5.72 0.27 -2.30
CA TYR A 234 -5.56 -0.01 -3.73
C TYR A 234 -5.33 1.28 -4.52
N ASP A 235 -6.15 2.31 -4.30
CA ASP A 235 -6.02 3.62 -4.95
C ASP A 235 -4.65 4.25 -4.69
N ASN A 236 -4.14 4.09 -3.47
CA ASN A 236 -2.80 4.57 -3.13
C ASN A 236 -1.70 3.75 -3.84
N ILE A 237 -1.84 2.43 -3.98
CA ILE A 237 -0.87 1.60 -4.72
C ILE A 237 -0.84 2.02 -6.20
N GLU A 238 -2.00 2.19 -6.82
CA GLU A 238 -2.13 2.66 -8.21
C GLU A 238 -1.57 4.08 -8.39
N PHE A 239 -1.80 4.96 -7.42
CA PHE A 239 -1.20 6.30 -7.41
C PHE A 239 0.34 6.23 -7.36
N ILE A 240 0.91 5.35 -6.54
CA ILE A 240 2.38 5.14 -6.49
C ILE A 240 2.88 4.65 -7.84
N GLU A 241 2.23 3.64 -8.43
CA GLU A 241 2.63 3.06 -9.71
C GLU A 241 2.65 4.09 -10.86
N THR A 242 1.62 4.96 -10.91
CA THR A 242 1.40 5.91 -12.02
C THR A 242 2.10 7.24 -11.82
N THR A 243 2.08 7.79 -10.61
CA THR A 243 2.46 9.18 -10.33
C THR A 243 3.83 9.28 -9.68
N MET A 244 4.22 8.28 -8.88
CA MET A 244 5.47 8.32 -8.13
C MET A 244 6.64 7.64 -8.83
N ARG A 245 6.44 6.99 -9.98
CA ARG A 245 7.49 6.26 -10.70
C ARG A 245 8.71 7.13 -10.98
N THR A 246 8.55 8.38 -11.40
CA THR A 246 9.68 9.29 -11.66
C THR A 246 10.26 9.91 -10.38
N GLU A 247 9.40 10.35 -9.44
CA GLU A 247 9.85 11.04 -8.22
C GLU A 247 10.53 10.12 -7.18
N ILE A 248 10.01 8.89 -6.97
CA ILE A 248 10.63 7.89 -6.09
C ILE A 248 11.95 7.42 -6.68
N TYR A 249 11.96 7.17 -7.99
CA TYR A 249 13.10 6.68 -8.74
C TYR A 249 14.27 7.67 -8.68
N ASP A 250 14.04 8.95 -9.01
CA ASP A 250 15.13 9.93 -9.24
C ASP A 250 15.80 10.44 -7.97
N LYS A 251 15.18 10.34 -6.78
CA LYS A 251 15.72 10.97 -5.56
C LYS A 251 15.77 10.12 -4.31
N GLN A 252 14.89 9.13 -4.15
CA GLN A 252 14.81 8.38 -2.89
C GLN A 252 15.29 6.94 -3.04
N LEU A 253 14.86 6.25 -4.10
CA LEU A 253 15.25 4.88 -4.38
C LEU A 253 16.73 4.78 -4.76
N GLN A 254 17.22 5.68 -5.62
CA GLN A 254 18.64 5.74 -5.97
C GLN A 254 19.52 5.90 -4.73
N ASN A 255 19.13 6.73 -3.76
CA ASN A 255 19.89 6.92 -2.52
C ASN A 255 19.94 5.64 -1.67
N ILE A 256 18.85 4.87 -1.58
CA ILE A 256 18.84 3.58 -0.90
C ILE A 256 19.80 2.61 -1.60
N ILE A 257 19.66 2.46 -2.91
CA ILE A 257 20.46 1.54 -3.72
C ILE A 257 21.95 1.92 -3.63
N GLU A 258 22.30 3.20 -3.76
CA GLU A 258 23.67 3.66 -3.62
C GLU A 258 24.22 3.40 -2.22
N SER A 259 23.41 3.59 -1.17
CA SER A 259 23.84 3.29 0.19
C SER A 259 24.09 1.79 0.37
N GLU A 260 23.28 0.94 -0.26
CA GLU A 260 23.44 -0.51 -0.27
C GLU A 260 24.76 -0.91 -0.95
N PHE A 261 25.07 -0.32 -2.10
CA PHE A 261 26.34 -0.58 -2.79
C PHE A 261 27.55 -0.05 -2.02
N ARG A 262 27.46 1.10 -1.37
CA ARG A 262 28.59 1.64 -0.60
C ARG A 262 28.93 0.78 0.62
N ASN A 263 27.91 0.25 1.28
CA ASN A 263 28.07 -0.41 2.56
C ASN A 263 28.24 -1.94 2.45
N ASN A 264 27.55 -2.58 1.50
CA ASN A 264 27.40 -4.04 1.49
C ASN A 264 27.85 -4.72 0.18
N ASN A 265 28.37 -4.00 -0.81
CA ASN A 265 28.62 -4.56 -2.15
C ASN A 265 29.58 -5.75 -2.18
N VAL A 266 30.68 -5.68 -1.43
CA VAL A 266 31.68 -6.75 -1.37
C VAL A 266 31.08 -7.98 -0.68
N ASP A 267 30.45 -7.78 0.46
CA ASP A 267 29.82 -8.86 1.23
C ASP A 267 28.69 -9.53 0.43
N ASN A 268 27.85 -8.75 -0.25
CA ASN A 268 26.79 -9.28 -1.11
C ASN A 268 27.37 -10.09 -2.27
N LYS A 269 28.43 -9.59 -2.93
CA LYS A 269 29.12 -10.31 -4.00
C LYS A 269 29.63 -11.66 -3.52
N ASP A 270 30.34 -11.69 -2.39
CA ASP A 270 30.94 -12.92 -1.87
C ASP A 270 29.87 -13.93 -1.45
N ARG A 271 28.80 -13.46 -0.79
CA ARG A 271 27.67 -14.30 -0.38
C ARG A 271 26.96 -14.90 -1.59
N ILE A 272 26.65 -14.10 -2.61
CA ILE A 272 25.98 -14.58 -3.83
C ILE A 272 26.86 -15.58 -4.57
N ILE A 273 28.16 -15.32 -4.74
CA ILE A 273 29.07 -16.25 -5.40
C ILE A 273 29.16 -17.58 -4.63
N ASN A 274 29.25 -17.52 -3.29
CA ASN A 274 29.30 -18.72 -2.46
C ASN A 274 28.00 -19.50 -2.50
N PHE A 275 26.85 -18.81 -2.49
CA PHE A 275 25.53 -19.41 -2.68
C PHE A 275 25.44 -20.14 -4.02
N ILE A 276 25.79 -19.49 -5.13
CA ILE A 276 25.76 -20.10 -6.48
C ILE A 276 26.67 -21.34 -6.54
N LYS A 277 27.89 -21.28 -5.99
CA LYS A 277 28.78 -22.44 -5.92
C LYS A 277 28.17 -23.57 -5.08
N GLY A 278 27.54 -23.21 -3.97
CA GLY A 278 26.86 -24.14 -3.07
C GLY A 278 25.69 -24.87 -3.74
N ILE A 279 24.87 -24.15 -4.51
CA ILE A 279 23.75 -24.71 -5.27
C ILE A 279 24.22 -25.62 -6.40
N LYS A 280 25.32 -25.26 -7.09
CA LYS A 280 25.87 -26.09 -8.18
C LYS A 280 26.47 -27.41 -7.70
N ASN A 281 26.96 -27.44 -6.46
CA ASN A 281 27.65 -28.60 -5.90
C ASN A 281 26.74 -29.51 -5.06
N ASN A 282 25.54 -29.06 -4.69
CA ASN A 282 24.63 -29.79 -3.83
C ASN A 282 23.18 -29.71 -4.35
N ASN A 283 22.66 -30.84 -4.82
CA ASN A 283 21.31 -30.95 -5.36
C ASN A 283 20.23 -30.69 -4.30
N ASP A 284 20.43 -31.09 -3.04
CA ASP A 284 19.45 -30.89 -1.96
C ASP A 284 19.25 -29.40 -1.69
N ASN A 285 20.35 -28.62 -1.68
CA ASN A 285 20.28 -27.16 -1.51
C ASN A 285 19.55 -26.48 -2.68
N LYS A 286 19.73 -27.01 -3.89
CA LYS A 286 19.02 -26.54 -5.09
C LYS A 286 17.53 -26.83 -4.98
N GLU A 287 17.16 -28.06 -4.61
CA GLU A 287 15.77 -28.47 -4.42
C GLU A 287 15.07 -27.65 -3.34
N GLN A 288 15.73 -27.41 -2.20
CA GLN A 288 15.20 -26.56 -1.13
C GLN A 288 14.97 -25.12 -1.62
N SER A 289 15.93 -24.55 -2.35
CA SER A 289 15.82 -23.19 -2.88
C SER A 289 14.72 -23.08 -3.94
N THR A 290 14.58 -24.09 -4.79
CA THR A 290 13.48 -24.17 -5.77
C THR A 290 12.12 -24.30 -5.08
N THR A 291 12.03 -25.07 -3.99
CA THR A 291 10.80 -25.21 -3.21
C THR A 291 10.37 -23.86 -2.61
N LEU A 292 11.30 -23.10 -2.04
CA LEU A 292 11.02 -21.76 -1.53
C LEU A 292 10.52 -20.82 -2.63
N MET A 293 11.15 -20.87 -3.81
CA MET A 293 10.73 -20.09 -4.98
C MET A 293 9.32 -20.47 -5.45
N ASN A 294 8.99 -21.76 -5.50
CA ASN A 294 7.66 -22.24 -5.86
C ASN A 294 6.59 -21.79 -4.86
N ASN A 295 6.92 -21.71 -3.57
CA ASN A 295 6.00 -21.17 -2.57
C ASN A 295 5.70 -19.69 -2.78
N VAL A 296 6.64 -18.92 -3.32
CA VAL A 296 6.42 -17.50 -3.70
C VAL A 296 5.56 -17.44 -4.96
N LEU A 297 5.81 -18.27 -5.98
CA LEU A 297 4.96 -18.36 -7.17
C LEU A 297 3.51 -18.73 -6.84
N SER A 298 3.28 -19.61 -5.86
CA SER A 298 1.92 -19.93 -5.39
C SER A 298 1.22 -18.69 -4.85
N LEU A 299 1.93 -17.88 -4.04
CA LEU A 299 1.41 -16.63 -3.50
C LEU A 299 1.10 -15.63 -4.62
N GLU A 300 1.98 -15.50 -5.61
CA GLU A 300 1.76 -14.64 -6.77
C GLU A 300 0.48 -15.03 -7.52
N ASN A 301 0.29 -16.32 -7.79
CA ASN A 301 -0.89 -16.84 -8.48
C ASN A 301 -2.18 -16.67 -7.66
N GLU A 302 -2.12 -16.90 -6.36
CA GLU A 302 -3.24 -16.67 -5.44
C GLU A 302 -3.61 -15.19 -5.37
N SER A 303 -2.61 -14.32 -5.22
CA SER A 303 -2.82 -12.88 -5.21
C SER A 303 -3.41 -12.42 -6.54
N ALA A 304 -2.87 -12.86 -7.68
CA ALA A 304 -3.37 -12.51 -9.00
C ALA A 304 -4.86 -12.88 -9.18
N ARG A 305 -5.29 -14.05 -8.68
CA ARG A 305 -6.71 -14.45 -8.69
C ARG A 305 -7.60 -13.51 -7.89
N GLU A 306 -7.11 -12.93 -6.80
CA GLU A 306 -7.87 -11.94 -6.02
C GLU A 306 -8.07 -10.61 -6.78
N TYR A 307 -7.22 -10.31 -7.75
CA TYR A 307 -7.36 -9.13 -8.61
C TYR A 307 -8.20 -9.40 -9.86
N CYS A 308 -8.64 -10.64 -10.09
CA CYS A 308 -9.60 -10.96 -11.14
C CYS A 308 -11.02 -10.55 -10.73
N ILE A 309 -11.80 -10.08 -11.70
CA ILE A 309 -13.22 -9.77 -11.52
C ILE A 309 -13.97 -11.10 -11.33
N SER A 310 -14.82 -11.15 -10.31
CA SER A 310 -15.71 -12.29 -10.01
C SER A 310 -17.18 -11.96 -10.18
N ILE A 311 -17.57 -10.70 -9.95
CA ILE A 311 -18.93 -10.19 -10.09
C ILE A 311 -19.03 -9.49 -11.45
N THR A 312 -19.86 -10.04 -12.33
CA THR A 312 -19.98 -9.57 -13.73
C THR A 312 -21.05 -8.50 -13.89
N ASP A 313 -20.99 -7.74 -15.00
CA ASP A 313 -22.08 -6.81 -15.36
C ASP A 313 -23.41 -7.55 -15.56
N ASP A 314 -23.40 -8.76 -16.11
CA ASP A 314 -24.61 -9.58 -16.28
C ASP A 314 -25.26 -9.93 -14.94
N GLU A 315 -24.45 -10.27 -13.93
CA GLU A 315 -24.93 -10.52 -12.58
C GLU A 315 -25.52 -9.24 -11.96
N LEU A 316 -24.82 -8.11 -12.10
CA LEU A 316 -25.31 -6.81 -11.61
C LEU A 316 -26.60 -6.39 -12.32
N ASN A 317 -26.74 -6.67 -13.62
CA ASN A 317 -27.93 -6.34 -14.41
C ASN A 317 -29.10 -7.27 -14.07
N ARG A 318 -28.85 -8.55 -13.79
CA ARG A 318 -29.90 -9.46 -13.31
C ARG A 318 -30.49 -9.01 -11.97
N VAL A 319 -29.66 -8.51 -11.06
CA VAL A 319 -30.10 -8.11 -9.71
C VAL A 319 -30.70 -6.72 -9.68
N LEU A 320 -30.17 -5.78 -10.47
CA LEU A 320 -30.51 -4.35 -10.38
C LEU A 320 -31.21 -3.81 -11.64
N GLY A 321 -31.47 -4.67 -12.62
CA GLY A 321 -31.99 -4.32 -13.93
C GLY A 321 -30.91 -3.89 -14.94
N ASP A 322 -31.14 -4.21 -16.21
CA ASP A 322 -30.26 -3.76 -17.29
C ASP A 322 -30.45 -2.25 -17.53
N PRO A 323 -29.39 -1.43 -17.36
CA PRO A 323 -29.50 0.01 -17.55
C PRO A 323 -29.90 0.39 -18.98
N LYS A 324 -29.52 -0.39 -20.00
CA LYS A 324 -29.91 -0.11 -21.40
C LYS A 324 -31.41 -0.25 -21.60
N VAL A 325 -32.01 -1.28 -20.99
CA VAL A 325 -33.46 -1.52 -21.08
C VAL A 325 -34.22 -0.42 -20.33
N ILE A 326 -33.83 -0.13 -19.09
CA ILE A 326 -34.49 0.89 -18.26
C ILE A 326 -34.40 2.27 -18.93
N LEU A 327 -33.23 2.64 -19.43
CA LEU A 327 -33.03 3.92 -20.13
C LEU A 327 -33.72 3.95 -21.49
N GLY A 328 -33.75 2.82 -22.21
CA GLY A 328 -34.40 2.69 -23.52
C GLY A 328 -35.91 2.89 -23.46
N LEU A 329 -36.58 2.24 -22.51
CA LEU A 329 -38.03 2.36 -22.30
C LEU A 329 -38.46 3.79 -21.95
N ASN A 330 -37.59 4.55 -21.26
CA ASN A 330 -37.89 5.90 -20.77
C ASN A 330 -37.10 6.98 -21.54
N LYS A 331 -36.52 6.67 -22.72
CA LYS A 331 -35.59 7.58 -23.43
C LYS A 331 -36.19 8.97 -23.67
N ARG A 332 -37.43 9.01 -24.15
CA ARG A 332 -38.15 10.28 -24.43
C ARG A 332 -38.36 11.09 -23.16
N GLU A 333 -38.81 10.43 -22.11
CA GLU A 333 -39.02 11.02 -20.80
C GLU A 333 -37.73 11.63 -20.21
N PHE A 334 -36.60 10.93 -20.36
CA PHE A 334 -35.30 11.47 -19.95
C PHE A 334 -34.92 12.70 -20.77
N ILE A 335 -35.04 12.67 -22.10
CA ILE A 335 -34.71 13.80 -22.98
C ILE A 335 -35.57 15.03 -22.66
N GLU A 336 -36.87 14.85 -22.43
CA GLU A 336 -37.77 15.95 -22.10
C GLU A 336 -37.45 16.59 -20.75
N ASP A 337 -36.94 15.81 -19.80
CA ASP A 337 -36.63 16.28 -18.45
C ASP A 337 -35.55 17.39 -18.42
N PHE A 338 -34.61 17.36 -19.38
CA PHE A 338 -33.57 18.39 -19.54
C PHE A 338 -34.12 19.76 -19.93
N LYS A 339 -35.36 19.85 -20.44
CA LYS A 339 -35.99 21.14 -20.79
C LYS A 339 -36.43 21.92 -19.55
N TYR A 340 -36.72 21.21 -18.46
CA TYR A 340 -37.36 21.78 -17.28
C TYR A 340 -36.46 21.78 -16.05
N ASN A 341 -35.42 20.95 -16.03
CA ASN A 341 -34.57 20.74 -14.87
C ASN A 341 -33.10 21.07 -15.16
N ARG A 342 -32.39 21.50 -14.10
CA ARG A 342 -30.92 21.57 -14.15
C ARG A 342 -30.37 20.16 -14.31
N PHE A 343 -29.16 20.04 -14.87
CA PHE A 343 -28.52 18.75 -15.13
C PHE A 343 -28.56 17.80 -13.92
N GLU A 344 -28.15 18.29 -12.75
CA GLU A 344 -28.08 17.50 -11.51
C GLU A 344 -29.47 17.10 -10.96
N ASP A 345 -30.53 17.78 -11.41
CA ASP A 345 -31.91 17.49 -11.01
C ASP A 345 -32.61 16.52 -11.94
N THR A 346 -32.02 16.23 -13.11
CA THR A 346 -32.61 15.32 -14.10
C THR A 346 -32.69 13.88 -13.59
N ARG A 347 -33.73 13.16 -14.02
CA ARG A 347 -33.90 11.73 -13.81
C ARG A 347 -32.73 10.94 -14.39
N PHE A 348 -32.13 11.39 -15.51
CA PHE A 348 -30.99 10.71 -16.13
C PHE A 348 -29.75 10.75 -15.23
N TYR A 349 -29.42 11.93 -14.69
CA TYR A 349 -28.33 12.07 -13.73
C TYR A 349 -28.57 11.23 -12.48
N LYS A 350 -29.76 11.36 -11.88
CA LYS A 350 -30.15 10.62 -10.66
C LYS A 350 -30.11 9.10 -10.87
N PHE A 351 -30.57 8.62 -12.02
CA PHE A 351 -30.50 7.19 -12.37
C PHE A 351 -29.07 6.66 -12.30
N TRP A 352 -28.10 7.36 -12.88
CA TRP A 352 -26.71 6.91 -12.91
C TRP A 352 -26.03 7.00 -11.54
N GLU A 353 -26.30 8.06 -10.78
CA GLU A 353 -25.85 8.18 -9.39
C GLU A 353 -26.38 7.02 -8.55
N ASP A 354 -27.69 6.73 -8.64
CA ASP A 354 -28.32 5.63 -7.92
C ASP A 354 -27.79 4.26 -8.39
N ARG A 355 -27.59 4.08 -9.71
CA ARG A 355 -27.03 2.83 -10.27
C ARG A 355 -25.65 2.53 -9.68
N ILE A 356 -24.72 3.50 -9.73
CA ILE A 356 -23.36 3.32 -9.20
C ILE A 356 -23.37 3.09 -7.69
N LYS A 357 -24.21 3.82 -6.96
CA LYS A 357 -24.40 3.64 -5.51
C LYS A 357 -24.91 2.23 -5.19
N ASN A 358 -25.90 1.75 -5.93
CA ASN A 358 -26.51 0.43 -5.72
C ASN A 358 -25.54 -0.71 -6.06
N GLU A 359 -24.82 -0.63 -7.18
CA GLU A 359 -23.77 -1.60 -7.53
C GLU A 359 -22.64 -1.63 -6.49
N THR A 360 -22.19 -0.45 -6.06
CA THR A 360 -21.17 -0.33 -5.01
C THR A 360 -21.65 -0.97 -3.70
N SER A 361 -22.91 -0.73 -3.32
CA SER A 361 -23.53 -1.34 -2.14
C SER A 361 -23.59 -2.86 -2.26
N TYR A 362 -24.00 -3.38 -3.42
CA TYR A 362 -24.08 -4.81 -3.71
C TYR A 362 -22.71 -5.48 -3.55
N ILE A 363 -21.68 -4.96 -4.23
CA ILE A 363 -20.31 -5.48 -4.15
C ILE A 363 -19.79 -5.40 -2.71
N ASN A 364 -20.09 -4.32 -1.99
CA ASN A 364 -19.68 -4.17 -0.59
C ASN A 364 -20.35 -5.17 0.35
N LYS A 365 -21.57 -5.61 0.07
CA LYS A 365 -22.26 -6.64 0.88
C LYS A 365 -21.86 -8.07 0.49
N CYS A 366 -21.41 -8.29 -0.75
CA CYS A 366 -21.09 -9.62 -1.26
C CYS A 366 -19.85 -10.25 -0.58
N LYS A 367 -20.00 -11.36 0.15
CA LYS A 367 -18.89 -11.99 0.89
C LYS A 367 -17.76 -12.52 0.00
N THR A 368 -18.09 -12.88 -1.24
CA THR A 368 -17.15 -13.43 -2.22
C THR A 368 -16.48 -12.36 -3.07
N ALA A 369 -16.83 -11.08 -2.88
CA ALA A 369 -16.24 -9.98 -3.63
C ALA A 369 -14.71 -9.94 -3.43
N THR A 370 -14.02 -9.87 -4.54
CA THR A 370 -12.56 -9.82 -4.65
C THR A 370 -12.06 -8.38 -4.67
N ILE A 371 -10.74 -8.19 -4.63
CA ILE A 371 -10.14 -6.86 -4.87
C ILE A 371 -10.40 -6.42 -6.32
N GLY A 372 -10.42 -7.36 -7.27
CA GLY A 372 -10.77 -7.13 -8.67
C GLY A 372 -12.16 -6.49 -8.84
N ASP A 373 -13.15 -6.94 -8.07
CA ASP A 373 -14.51 -6.38 -8.10
C ASP A 373 -14.56 -4.93 -7.61
N MET A 374 -13.75 -4.60 -6.58
CA MET A 374 -13.64 -3.23 -6.09
C MET A 374 -12.98 -2.29 -7.10
N LYS A 375 -11.98 -2.80 -7.82
CA LYS A 375 -11.35 -2.07 -8.92
C LYS A 375 -12.37 -1.84 -10.04
N MET A 376 -13.07 -2.89 -10.47
CA MET A 376 -14.06 -2.81 -11.53
C MET A 376 -15.12 -1.75 -11.26
N ILE A 377 -15.72 -1.73 -10.06
CA ILE A 377 -16.77 -0.74 -9.75
C ILE A 377 -16.23 0.69 -9.66
N LYS A 378 -14.97 0.86 -9.23
CA LYS A 378 -14.28 2.16 -9.31
C LYS A 378 -14.13 2.61 -10.75
N ASP A 379 -13.58 1.76 -11.61
CA ASP A 379 -13.34 2.07 -13.03
C ASP A 379 -14.66 2.40 -13.74
N LYS A 380 -15.72 1.66 -13.40
CA LYS A 380 -17.08 1.91 -13.90
C LYS A 380 -17.64 3.24 -13.41
N ALA A 381 -17.49 3.58 -12.13
CA ALA A 381 -17.89 4.87 -11.60
C ALA A 381 -17.18 6.04 -12.30
N THR A 382 -15.88 5.93 -12.55
CA THR A 382 -15.11 6.95 -13.31
C THR A 382 -15.61 7.07 -14.76
N LYS A 383 -15.93 5.96 -15.42
CA LYS A 383 -16.50 6.00 -16.78
C LYS A 383 -17.87 6.68 -16.80
N VAL A 384 -18.73 6.39 -15.83
CA VAL A 384 -20.05 7.03 -15.69
C VAL A 384 -19.88 8.52 -15.40
N GLU A 385 -18.97 8.91 -14.51
CA GLU A 385 -18.69 10.32 -14.23
C GLU A 385 -18.22 11.08 -15.49
N LEU A 386 -17.32 10.48 -16.28
CA LEU A 386 -16.88 11.06 -17.55
C LEU A 386 -18.03 11.22 -18.55
N MET A 387 -18.89 10.19 -18.67
CA MET A 387 -20.09 10.24 -19.49
C MET A 387 -21.04 11.36 -19.02
N LEU A 388 -21.34 11.44 -17.73
CA LEU A 388 -22.19 12.48 -17.15
C LEU A 388 -21.61 13.88 -17.38
N ASN A 389 -20.28 14.06 -17.30
CA ASN A 389 -19.64 15.33 -17.62
C ASN A 389 -19.82 15.75 -19.09
N VAL A 390 -19.77 14.79 -20.03
CA VAL A 390 -20.07 15.08 -21.44
C VAL A 390 -21.53 15.51 -21.61
N ILE A 391 -22.47 14.80 -21.01
CA ILE A 391 -23.90 15.13 -21.08
C ILE A 391 -24.19 16.49 -20.42
N ARG A 392 -23.54 16.79 -19.29
CA ARG A 392 -23.61 18.10 -18.63
C ARG A 392 -23.23 19.23 -19.59
N LEU A 393 -22.08 19.09 -20.27
CA LEU A 393 -21.63 20.09 -21.24
C LEU A 393 -22.64 20.25 -22.38
N ARG A 394 -23.27 19.18 -22.85
CA ARG A 394 -24.34 19.25 -23.85
C ARG A 394 -25.58 19.99 -23.32
N ALA A 395 -26.00 19.67 -22.08
CA ALA A 395 -27.13 20.30 -21.42
C ALA A 395 -26.92 21.82 -21.24
N ASP A 396 -25.72 22.24 -20.83
CA ASP A 396 -25.37 23.66 -20.64
C ASP A 396 -25.41 24.47 -21.95
N HIS A 397 -25.30 23.82 -23.11
CA HIS A 397 -25.34 24.45 -24.43
C HIS A 397 -26.63 24.14 -25.22
N LEU A 398 -27.61 23.51 -24.57
CA LEU A 398 -28.86 23.09 -25.22
C LEU A 398 -29.73 24.31 -25.56
N LYS A 399 -30.14 24.42 -26.83
CA LYS A 399 -31.09 25.46 -27.26
C LYS A 399 -32.54 25.03 -26.97
N PRO A 400 -33.49 25.97 -26.79
CA PRO A 400 -34.88 25.66 -26.44
C PRO A 400 -35.58 24.66 -27.37
N ASP A 401 -35.24 24.66 -28.67
CA ASP A 401 -35.87 23.80 -29.69
C ASP A 401 -35.06 22.53 -30.01
N GLU A 402 -33.90 22.34 -29.37
CA GLU A 402 -33.03 21.18 -29.58
C GLU A 402 -33.34 20.08 -28.54
N LEU A 403 -33.23 18.82 -28.96
CA LEU A 403 -33.28 17.67 -28.07
C LEU A 403 -31.85 17.30 -27.66
N ILE A 404 -31.65 17.01 -26.38
CA ILE A 404 -30.34 16.55 -25.92
C ILE A 404 -30.04 15.16 -26.48
N ASP A 405 -28.83 15.00 -27.01
CA ASP A 405 -28.29 13.69 -27.35
C ASP A 405 -27.68 13.06 -26.09
N LEU A 406 -28.19 11.89 -25.70
CA LEU A 406 -27.73 11.13 -24.55
C LEU A 406 -26.69 10.06 -24.92
N ASP A 407 -26.42 9.85 -26.21
CA ASP A 407 -25.49 8.83 -26.67
C ASP A 407 -24.04 9.33 -26.58
N VAL A 408 -23.15 8.50 -26.03
CA VAL A 408 -21.74 8.82 -25.83
C VAL A 408 -20.91 7.65 -26.34
N ASP A 409 -19.66 7.88 -26.75
CA ASP A 409 -18.82 6.79 -27.26
C ASP A 409 -18.72 5.65 -26.23
N GLY A 410 -19.13 4.44 -26.64
CA GLY A 410 -19.21 3.27 -25.77
C GLY A 410 -20.49 3.13 -24.94
N PHE A 411 -21.42 4.08 -25.03
CA PHE A 411 -22.72 4.06 -24.37
C PHE A 411 -23.84 4.61 -25.27
N GLN A 412 -24.66 3.71 -25.81
CA GLN A 412 -25.80 4.07 -26.65
C GLN A 412 -27.10 3.58 -26.02
N ILE A 413 -28.09 4.46 -25.95
CA ILE A 413 -29.44 4.13 -25.48
C ILE A 413 -30.27 3.69 -26.67
N ILE A 414 -30.60 2.39 -26.69
CA ILE A 414 -31.46 1.80 -27.71
C ILE A 414 -32.92 2.10 -27.35
N GLU A 415 -33.67 2.72 -28.25
CA GLU A 415 -35.11 2.94 -28.06
C GLU A 415 -35.82 1.60 -28.22
N ILE A 416 -36.59 1.19 -27.21
CA ILE A 416 -37.34 -0.08 -27.22
C ILE A 416 -38.81 0.28 -27.44
N GLU A 417 -39.37 -0.09 -28.58
CA GLU A 417 -40.80 0.08 -28.84
C GLU A 417 -41.60 -0.96 -28.04
N GLY A 418 -42.71 -0.55 -27.44
CA GLY A 418 -43.50 -1.36 -26.48
C GLY A 418 -44.12 -2.66 -26.99
N ASN A 419 -43.78 -3.12 -28.19
CA ASN A 419 -44.23 -4.37 -28.79
C ASN A 419 -43.13 -5.44 -28.93
N ASP A 420 -41.86 -5.12 -28.65
CA ASP A 420 -40.72 -6.06 -28.79
C ASP A 420 -40.32 -6.73 -27.47
N VAL A 421 -41.12 -6.57 -26.41
CA VAL A 421 -40.94 -7.32 -25.16
C VAL A 421 -41.92 -8.49 -25.19
N ASP A 422 -41.46 -9.65 -25.67
CA ASP A 422 -42.14 -10.92 -25.36
C ASP A 422 -42.25 -10.99 -23.84
N SER A 423 -43.50 -11.08 -23.37
CA SER A 423 -43.93 -10.88 -21.98
C SER A 423 -43.43 -11.94 -20.99
N ASP A 424 -42.50 -12.80 -21.39
CA ASP A 424 -42.15 -14.01 -20.67
C ASP A 424 -40.79 -13.92 -19.94
N ASP A 425 -40.01 -12.84 -20.12
CA ASP A 425 -38.68 -12.68 -19.48
C ASP A 425 -38.54 -11.44 -18.57
N VAL A 426 -39.62 -10.71 -18.28
CA VAL A 426 -39.59 -9.68 -17.23
C VAL A 426 -40.06 -10.30 -15.93
N ASP A 427 -39.16 -11.04 -15.27
CA ASP A 427 -39.26 -11.25 -13.83
C ASP A 427 -39.11 -9.87 -13.19
N ALA A 428 -40.25 -9.23 -12.94
CA ALA A 428 -40.34 -8.08 -12.07
C ALA A 428 -39.73 -8.50 -10.73
N ALA A 429 -38.49 -8.07 -10.47
CA ALA A 429 -37.91 -8.17 -9.15
C ALA A 429 -38.90 -7.51 -8.18
N ASN A 430 -39.53 -8.32 -7.34
CA ASN A 430 -40.44 -7.88 -6.31
C ASN A 430 -39.75 -6.76 -5.52
N LEU A 431 -40.28 -5.54 -5.65
CA LEU A 431 -39.89 -4.40 -4.81
C LEU A 431 -40.19 -4.65 -3.31
N GLU A 432 -40.89 -5.73 -2.97
CA GLU A 432 -41.21 -6.14 -1.60
C GLU A 432 -40.00 -6.77 -0.87
N ASP A 433 -38.97 -7.27 -1.56
CA ASP A 433 -37.77 -7.86 -0.92
C ASP A 433 -36.70 -6.82 -0.52
N LEU A 434 -36.95 -5.52 -0.76
CA LEU A 434 -36.08 -4.41 -0.35
C LEU A 434 -36.53 -3.76 0.97
N GLU A 435 -37.69 -4.10 1.52
CA GLU A 435 -38.17 -3.52 2.79
C GLU A 435 -37.45 -4.09 4.02
N ASP A 436 -36.83 -5.27 3.92
CA ASP A 436 -36.06 -5.90 5.02
C ASP A 436 -34.66 -5.28 5.24
N PHE A 437 -34.24 -4.29 4.44
CA PHE A 437 -32.95 -3.61 4.61
C PHE A 437 -33.02 -2.27 5.35
N THR A 438 -34.17 -1.91 5.94
CA THR A 438 -34.33 -0.69 6.75
C THR A 438 -34.41 -0.91 8.27
N ALA A 439 -34.14 -2.14 8.76
CA ALA A 439 -33.94 -2.39 10.18
C ALA A 439 -32.67 -3.23 10.43
N PHE A 440 -31.84 -2.74 11.36
CA PHE A 440 -30.58 -3.29 11.92
C PHE A 440 -29.26 -2.80 11.33
#